data_AF-A0A9D8ZV42-F1
#
_entry.id   AF-A0A9D8ZV42-F1
#
_cell.length_a   1.000
_cell.length_b   1.000
_cell.length_c   1.000
_cell.angle_alpha   90.00
_cell.angle_beta   90.00
_cell.angle_gamma   90.00
#
_symmetry.space_group_name_H-M   'P 1'
#
loop_
_entity.id
_entity.type
_entity.pdbx_description
1 polymer ?
#
loop_
_entity_poly.entity_id
_entity_poly.type
_entity_poly.pdbx_seq_one_letter_code
_entity_poly.pdbx_strand_id
1 'polypeptide(L)'
;MPVGFGETKDKSIQRCGMCGTKNGEERPVGKIIVDLKPSIYKGKQDFLCQTCFLLYKSEVSRKEGNLGERKQLKWYQKLLKIGFISRKSNE
;
A
#
# COMPACT_ATOMS: atom_id res chain seq x y z
N MET A 1 41.80 -34.79 -10.16
CA MET A 1 40.90 -34.31 -9.09
C MET A 1 39.76 -33.57 -9.78
N PRO A 2 38.51 -34.06 -9.81
CA PRO A 2 37.43 -33.28 -10.41
C PRO A 2 37.02 -32.16 -9.45
N VAL A 3 37.08 -30.93 -9.94
CA VAL A 3 36.66 -29.72 -9.24
C VAL A 3 35.13 -29.74 -9.22
N GLY A 4 34.56 -29.95 -8.03
CA GLY A 4 33.11 -29.97 -7.84
C GLY A 4 32.50 -28.61 -8.12
N PHE A 5 31.82 -28.48 -9.25
CA PHE A 5 30.83 -27.44 -9.51
C PHE A 5 29.66 -27.62 -8.52
N GLY A 6 29.80 -27.01 -7.35
CA GLY A 6 28.72 -26.82 -6.39
C GLY A 6 28.15 -25.42 -6.52
N GLU A 7 27.58 -25.08 -7.68
CA GLU A 7 26.67 -23.94 -7.80
C GLU A 7 25.47 -24.23 -6.89
N THR A 8 25.59 -23.85 -5.62
CA THR A 8 24.44 -23.67 -4.75
C THR A 8 23.64 -22.54 -5.37
N LYS A 9 22.68 -22.90 -6.21
CA LYS A 9 21.56 -22.04 -6.58
C LYS A 9 20.95 -21.60 -5.25
N ASP A 10 21.42 -20.47 -4.75
CA ASP A 10 20.82 -19.72 -3.66
C ASP A 10 19.36 -19.60 -4.07
N LYS A 11 18.50 -20.42 -3.46
CA LYS A 11 17.05 -20.31 -3.59
C LYS A 11 16.76 -18.92 -3.04
N SER A 12 16.80 -17.92 -3.93
CA SER A 12 16.67 -16.51 -3.60
C SER A 12 15.55 -16.38 -2.58
N ILE A 13 15.94 -16.24 -1.32
CA ILE A 13 14.98 -16.28 -0.23
C ILE A 13 14.15 -15.04 -0.45
N GLN A 14 12.92 -15.20 -0.95
CA GLN A 14 12.03 -14.07 -1.17
C GLN A 14 11.82 -13.40 0.19
N ARG A 15 12.05 -12.08 0.24
CA ARG A 15 11.89 -11.26 1.43
C ARG A 15 10.79 -10.24 1.19
N CYS A 16 10.10 -9.87 2.25
CA CYS A 16 9.16 -8.77 2.20
C CYS A 16 9.88 -7.45 1.85
N GLY A 17 9.50 -6.76 0.77
CA GLY A 17 10.08 -5.48 0.36
C GLY A 17 9.87 -4.33 1.37
N MET A 18 8.99 -4.51 2.36
CA MET A 18 8.72 -3.50 3.39
C MET A 18 9.44 -3.76 4.71
N CYS A 19 9.48 -5.00 5.20
CA CYS A 19 10.05 -5.34 6.52
C CYS A 19 11.21 -6.34 6.48
N GLY A 20 11.55 -6.87 5.30
CA GLY A 20 12.69 -7.78 5.12
C GLY A 20 12.49 -9.22 5.62
N THR A 21 11.36 -9.53 6.24
CA THR A 21 11.06 -10.90 6.72
C THR A 21 11.08 -11.90 5.58
N LYS A 22 11.64 -13.09 5.85
CA LYS A 22 11.77 -14.16 4.86
C LYS A 22 10.45 -14.90 4.67
N ASN A 23 10.21 -15.38 3.45
CA ASN A 23 9.12 -16.31 3.20
C ASN A 23 9.34 -17.60 4.01
N GLY A 24 8.29 -18.11 4.65
CA GLY A 24 8.36 -19.31 5.49
C GLY A 24 8.89 -19.09 6.92
N GLU A 25 9.24 -17.87 7.30
CA GLU A 25 9.68 -17.56 8.68
C GLU A 25 8.48 -17.58 9.64
N GLU A 26 8.61 -18.21 10.81
CA GLU A 26 7.58 -18.15 11.84
C GLU A 26 7.60 -16.80 12.55
N ARG A 27 6.44 -16.15 12.63
CA ARG A 27 6.30 -14.98 13.49
C ARG A 27 6.17 -15.40 14.95
N PRO A 28 6.87 -14.72 15.88
CA PRO A 28 6.79 -15.03 17.32
C PRO A 28 5.37 -14.80 17.86
N VAL A 29 4.60 -13.93 17.22
CA VAL A 29 3.21 -13.66 17.55
C VAL A 29 2.30 -14.55 16.70
N GLY A 30 1.60 -15.48 17.35
CA GLY A 30 0.54 -16.28 16.72
C GLY A 30 0.98 -17.54 15.99
N LYS A 31 2.28 -17.89 15.98
CA LYS A 31 2.83 -19.08 15.27
C LYS A 31 2.40 -19.15 13.80
N ILE A 32 2.33 -17.98 13.15
CA ILE A 32 1.93 -17.88 11.75
C ILE A 32 3.18 -17.94 10.90
N ILE A 33 3.17 -18.81 9.90
CA ILE A 33 4.20 -18.88 8.86
C ILE A 33 4.02 -17.70 7.92
N VAL A 34 5.08 -16.93 7.69
CA VAL A 34 5.06 -15.77 6.81
C VAL A 34 4.89 -16.23 5.37
N ASP A 35 3.75 -15.86 4.78
CA ASP A 35 3.48 -15.98 3.36
C ASP A 35 3.68 -14.62 2.67
N LEU A 36 4.47 -14.60 1.60
CA LEU A 36 4.72 -13.42 0.79
C LEU A 36 3.78 -13.38 -0.42
N LYS A 37 3.05 -12.27 -0.55
CA LYS A 37 2.13 -12.03 -1.66
C LYS A 37 2.67 -10.98 -2.63
N PRO A 38 2.51 -11.16 -3.95
CA PRO A 38 2.90 -10.15 -4.92
C PRO A 38 2.05 -8.88 -4.74
N SER A 39 2.68 -7.72 -4.76
CA SER A 39 2.05 -6.41 -4.58
C SER A 39 2.76 -5.33 -5.38
N ILE A 40 2.08 -4.22 -5.63
CA ILE A 40 2.69 -3.02 -6.23
C ILE A 40 3.07 -2.08 -5.09
N TYR A 41 4.32 -2.14 -4.67
CA TYR A 41 4.86 -1.29 -3.61
C TYR A 41 5.80 -0.25 -4.22
N LYS A 42 5.58 1.04 -3.90
CA LYS A 42 6.34 2.17 -4.46
C LYS A 42 6.40 2.18 -6.00
N GLY A 43 5.35 1.73 -6.67
CA GLY A 43 5.24 1.70 -8.13
C GLY A 43 6.05 0.59 -8.82
N LYS A 44 6.62 -0.36 -8.07
CA LYS A 44 7.29 -1.55 -8.60
C LYS A 44 6.59 -2.82 -8.11
N GLN A 45 6.69 -3.89 -8.90
CA GLN A 45 6.25 -5.21 -8.47
C GLN A 45 7.22 -5.72 -7.41
N ASP A 46 6.70 -6.01 -6.22
CA ASP A 46 7.46 -6.47 -5.06
C ASP A 46 6.64 -7.55 -4.32
N PHE A 47 7.23 -8.19 -3.33
CA PHE A 47 6.56 -9.17 -2.49
C PHE A 47 6.40 -8.60 -1.08
N LEU A 48 5.18 -8.65 -0.54
CA LEU A 48 4.89 -8.18 0.81
C LEU A 48 4.31 -9.31 1.64
N CYS A 49 4.72 -9.40 2.91
CA CYS A 49 4.03 -10.26 3.86
C CYS A 49 2.61 -9.73 4.12
N GLN A 50 1.71 -10.62 4.54
CA GLN A 50 0.30 -10.29 4.77
C GLN A 50 0.10 -9.05 5.66
N THR A 51 0.89 -8.89 6.73
CA THR A 51 0.82 -7.72 7.62
C THR A 51 1.21 -6.43 6.90
N CYS A 52 2.36 -6.42 6.20
CA CYS A 52 2.83 -5.25 5.46
C CYS A 52 1.89 -4.87 4.33
N PHE A 53 1.30 -5.86 3.65
CA PHE A 53 0.31 -5.63 2.62
C PHE A 53 -0.94 -4.92 3.17
N LEU A 54 -1.47 -5.37 4.32
CA LEU A 54 -2.62 -4.74 4.97
C LEU A 54 -2.31 -3.31 5.45
N LEU A 55 -1.13 -3.10 6.03
CA LEU A 55 -0.68 -1.77 6.46
C LEU A 55 -0.57 -0.81 5.27
N TYR A 56 0.08 -1.24 4.19
CA TYR A 56 0.21 -0.43 2.98
C TYR A 56 -1.16 -0.08 2.37
N LYS A 57 -2.04 -1.07 2.20
CA LYS A 57 -3.39 -0.83 1.65
C LYS A 57 -4.19 0.16 2.50
N SER A 58 -4.05 0.07 3.83
CA SER A 58 -4.72 1.00 4.76
C SER A 58 -4.18 2.43 4.63
N GLU A 59 -2.86 2.59 4.45
CA GLU A 59 -2.25 3.90 4.24
C GLU A 59 -2.67 4.53 2.90
N VAL A 60 -2.70 3.73 1.83
CA VAL A 60 -3.19 4.16 0.51
C VAL A 60 -4.65 4.62 0.62
N SER A 61 -5.50 3.81 1.23
CA SER A 61 -6.92 4.15 1.42
C SER A 61 -7.11 5.43 2.25
N ARG A 62 -6.30 5.65 3.29
CA ARG A 62 -6.31 6.90 4.06
C ARG A 62 -5.91 8.12 3.22
N LYS A 63 -4.89 7.99 2.36
CA LYS A 63 -4.47 9.07 1.46
C LYS A 63 -5.56 9.40 0.43
N GLU A 64 -6.20 8.37 -0.13
CA GLU A 64 -7.30 8.53 -1.09
C GLU A 64 -8.55 9.15 -0.44
N GLY A 65 -8.92 8.69 0.76
CA GLY A 65 -10.06 9.23 1.53
C GLY A 65 -9.91 10.73 1.79
N ASN A 66 -8.74 11.16 2.28
CA ASN A 66 -8.44 12.57 2.51
C ASN A 66 -8.50 13.42 1.22
N LEU A 67 -8.14 12.84 0.07
CA LEU A 67 -8.24 13.52 -1.22
C LEU A 67 -9.70 13.68 -1.66
N GLY A 68 -10.54 12.69 -1.37
CA GLY A 68 -11.98 12.72 -1.61
C GLY A 68 -12.69 13.81 -0.78
N GLU A 69 -12.41 13.87 0.52
CA GLU A 69 -12.98 14.88 1.42
C GLU A 69 -12.63 16.32 1.00
N ARG A 70 -11.38 16.54 0.57
CA ARG A 70 -10.94 17.85 0.04
C ARG A 70 -11.66 18.25 -1.26
N LYS A 71 -11.94 17.29 -2.15
CA LYS A 71 -12.69 17.54 -3.39
C LYS A 71 -14.15 17.88 -3.09
N GLN A 72 -14.77 17.16 -2.16
CA GLN A 72 -16.15 17.40 -1.74
C GLN A 72 -16.32 18.78 -1.10
N LEU A 73 -15.41 19.21 -0.24
CA LEU A 73 -15.42 20.56 0.36
C LEU A 73 -15.33 21.68 -0.69
N LYS A 74 -14.46 21.52 -1.70
CA LYS A 74 -14.34 22.51 -2.81
C LYS A 74 -15.61 22.58 -3.65
N TRP A 75 -16.24 21.43 -3.93
CA TRP A 75 -17.50 21.38 -4.66
C TRP A 75 -18.64 22.07 -3.88
N TYR A 76 -18.74 21.79 -2.57
CA TYR A 76 -19.73 22.42 -1.69
C TYR A 76 -19.56 23.94 -1.58
N GLN A 77 -18.31 24.44 -1.43
CA GLN A 77 -18.02 25.88 -1.45
C GLN A 77 -18.41 26.55 -2.78
N LYS A 78 -18.24 25.85 -3.91
CA LYS A 78 -18.62 26.36 -5.24
C LYS A 78 -20.14 26.49 -5.37
N LEU A 79 -20.91 25.52 -4.88
CA LEU A 79 -22.37 25.59 -4.84
C LEU A 79 -22.88 26.73 -3.96
N LEU A 80 -22.32 26.90 -2.76
CA LEU A 80 -22.70 27.99 -1.86
C LEU A 80 -22.45 29.38 -2.48
N LYS A 81 -21.34 29.56 -3.23
CA LYS A 81 -21.08 30.82 -3.95
C LYS A 81 -22.09 31.11 -5.06
N ILE A 82 -22.54 30.08 -5.79
CA ILE A 82 -23.54 30.24 -6.86
C ILE A 82 -24.90 30.64 -6.26
N GLY A 83 -25.30 30.05 -5.12
CA GLY A 83 -26.52 30.43 -4.41
C GLY A 83 -26.51 31.87 -3.86
N PHE A 84 -25.33 32.40 -3.50
CA PHE A 84 -25.19 33.77 -3.00
C PHE A 84 -25.32 34.84 -4.10
N ILE A 85 -24.90 34.53 -5.33
CA ILE A 85 -25.03 35.43 -6.48
C ILE A 85 -26.50 35.57 -6.90
N SER A 86 -27.29 34.49 -6.81
CA SER A 86 -28.69 34.49 -7.23
C SER A 86 -29.64 35.32 -6.34
N ARG A 87 -29.24 35.69 -5.12
CA ARG A 87 -30.08 36.50 -4.21
C ARG A 87 -29.84 38.01 -4.29
N LYS A 88 -28.76 38.46 -4.93
CA LYS A 88 -28.37 39.88 -4.95
C LYS A 88 -28.88 40.67 -6.18
N SER A 89 -29.66 40.04 -7.06
CA SER A 89 -30.20 40.66 -8.28
C SER A 89 -31.72 40.89 -8.24
N ASN A 90 -32.34 40.90 -7.06
CA ASN A 90 -33.78 41.15 -6.89
C ASN A 90 -34.00 42.22 -5.81
N GLU A 91 -33.34 43.37 -5.96
CA GLU A 91 -33.71 44.62 -5.29
C GLU A 91 -33.53 45.78 -6.27
#